data_AF-A0A8T5R221-F1
#
_entry.id   AF-A0A8T5R221-F1
#
_cell.length_a   1.000
_cell.length_b   1.000
_cell.length_c   1.000
_cell.angle_alpha   90.00
_cell.angle_beta   90.00
_cell.angle_gamma   90.00
#
_symmetry.space_group_name_H-M   'P 1'
#
loop_
_entity.id
_entity.type
_entity.pdbx_description
1 polymer ?
#
loop_
_entity_poly.entity_id
_entity_poly.type
_entity_poly.pdbx_seq_one_letter_code
_entity_poly.pdbx_strand_id
1 'polypeptide(L)'
;MKSKQQLIKEFLDSPVKIGEFVYVKDQNYHADVIKVHGNGDLTCTSKYKNSHVLVKKGNYERILYSIGCNPFSELSFRAKMRSLAYDLEIILMKVQHKPRVINGINVEEVNFNATAFGKVIQRDYVWKLKDQQKLIKSICEDSNIGTFIFRLRSDEWIDEQTKNGNTNVAYQDCIDGQQRLKTIIRFFNNEFPDENGIYYKDFSDNAQKKFKRFNNLAYFEMKEDTTDMEALDAFLNVNIAGVPQTEKHIEKMKKLKEDNS
;
A
#
# COMPACT_ATOMS: atom_id res chain seq x y z
N MET A 1 -0.86 3.06 -34.37
CA MET A 1 -1.20 3.86 -33.17
C MET A 1 -0.82 5.31 -33.48
N LYS A 2 -1.65 6.31 -33.17
CA LYS A 2 -1.31 7.72 -33.41
C LYS A 2 -0.17 8.15 -32.49
N SER A 3 0.73 8.99 -32.98
CA SER A 3 1.76 9.63 -32.16
C SER A 3 1.14 10.65 -31.21
N LYS A 4 1.82 10.95 -30.09
CA LYS A 4 1.39 12.01 -29.16
C LYS A 4 1.20 13.36 -29.87
N GLN A 5 2.05 13.70 -30.84
CA GLN A 5 1.94 14.94 -31.62
C GLN A 5 0.68 14.97 -32.49
N GLN A 6 0.34 13.85 -33.14
CA GLN A 6 -0.92 13.72 -33.89
C GLN A 6 -2.14 13.87 -32.97
N LEU A 7 -2.12 13.25 -31.80
CA LEU A 7 -3.20 13.36 -30.81
C LEU A 7 -3.34 14.78 -30.25
N ILE A 8 -2.23 15.49 -29.98
CA ILE A 8 -2.25 16.89 -29.56
C ILE A 8 -2.86 17.77 -30.64
N LYS A 9 -2.44 17.58 -31.90
CA LYS A 9 -2.97 18.36 -33.02
C LYS A 9 -4.48 18.15 -33.17
N GLU A 10 -4.92 16.89 -33.22
CA GLU A 10 -6.34 16.56 -33.29
C GLU A 10 -7.15 17.09 -32.12
N PHE A 11 -6.59 17.03 -30.91
CA PHE A 11 -7.21 17.61 -29.73
C PHE A 11 -7.37 19.12 -29.92
N LEU A 12 -6.29 19.87 -30.17
CA LEU A 12 -6.32 21.34 -30.32
C LEU A 12 -7.23 21.81 -31.47
N ASP A 13 -7.28 21.08 -32.58
CA ASP A 13 -8.13 21.37 -33.74
C ASP A 13 -9.62 21.06 -33.47
N SER A 14 -9.94 20.26 -32.44
CA SER A 14 -11.33 19.97 -32.06
C SER A 14 -11.98 21.11 -31.28
N PRO A 15 -13.31 21.27 -31.33
CA PRO A 15 -14.03 22.14 -30.39
C PRO A 15 -13.80 21.70 -28.94
N VAL A 16 -13.82 22.66 -28.01
CA VAL A 16 -13.83 22.40 -26.56
C VAL A 16 -15.11 21.64 -26.20
N LYS A 17 -14.98 20.62 -25.35
CA LYS A 17 -16.10 19.81 -24.86
C LYS A 17 -16.34 19.99 -23.36
N ILE A 18 -17.57 19.67 -22.94
CA ILE A 18 -17.91 19.52 -21.52
C ILE A 18 -17.06 18.40 -20.92
N GLY A 19 -16.55 18.60 -19.70
CA GLY A 19 -15.64 17.70 -19.00
C GLY A 19 -14.16 17.91 -19.34
N GLU A 20 -13.81 18.77 -20.30
CA GLU A 20 -12.41 19.13 -20.53
C GLU A 20 -11.83 19.95 -19.37
N PHE A 21 -10.56 19.72 -19.08
CA PHE A 21 -9.80 20.48 -18.10
C PHE A 21 -9.06 21.62 -18.83
N VAL A 22 -9.30 22.87 -18.40
CA VAL A 22 -8.72 24.08 -19.00
C VAL A 22 -7.99 24.91 -17.95
N TYR A 23 -6.95 25.63 -18.38
CA TYR A 23 -6.27 26.64 -17.59
C TYR A 23 -6.90 28.00 -17.87
N VAL A 24 -7.38 28.69 -16.83
CA VAL A 24 -8.02 30.01 -16.91
C VAL A 24 -6.96 31.09 -16.66
N LYS A 25 -6.64 31.91 -17.66
CA LYS A 25 -5.46 32.78 -17.65
C LYS A 25 -5.52 33.86 -16.57
N ASP A 26 -6.61 34.63 -16.55
CA ASP A 26 -6.76 35.80 -15.65
C ASP A 26 -6.77 35.44 -14.16
N GLN A 27 -7.08 34.19 -13.83
CA GLN A 27 -7.19 33.75 -12.44
C GLN A 27 -6.14 32.70 -12.05
N ASN A 28 -5.28 32.31 -12.98
CA ASN A 28 -4.18 31.35 -12.77
C ASN A 28 -4.62 30.06 -12.04
N TYR A 29 -5.67 29.41 -12.54
CA TYR A 29 -6.15 28.14 -11.99
C TYR A 29 -6.70 27.21 -13.07
N HIS A 30 -6.80 25.93 -12.74
CA HIS A 30 -7.38 24.91 -13.61
C HIS A 30 -8.86 24.65 -13.27
N ALA A 31 -9.68 24.46 -14.29
CA ALA A 31 -11.11 24.35 -14.16
C ALA A 31 -11.68 23.27 -15.08
N ASP A 32 -12.73 22.60 -14.62
CA ASP A 32 -13.51 21.67 -15.43
C ASP A 32 -14.57 22.46 -16.22
N VAL A 33 -14.66 22.23 -17.52
CA VAL A 33 -15.69 22.84 -18.37
C VAL A 33 -17.03 22.16 -18.11
N ILE A 34 -18.01 22.89 -17.60
CA ILE A 34 -19.36 22.36 -17.34
C ILE A 34 -20.38 22.80 -18.39
N LYS A 35 -20.07 23.85 -19.16
CA LYS A 35 -20.88 24.29 -20.31
C LYS A 35 -20.01 24.99 -21.34
N VAL A 36 -20.33 24.75 -22.62
CA VAL A 36 -19.78 25.47 -23.77
C VAL A 36 -20.90 26.30 -24.39
N HIS A 37 -20.72 27.61 -24.48
CA HIS A 37 -21.70 28.53 -25.07
C HIS A 37 -21.46 28.69 -26.57
N GLY A 38 -22.50 29.01 -27.34
CA GLY A 38 -22.41 29.11 -28.81
C GLY A 38 -21.43 30.18 -29.32
N ASN A 39 -21.07 31.16 -28.49
CA ASN A 39 -20.06 32.17 -28.77
C ASN A 39 -18.61 31.73 -28.44
N GLY A 40 -18.43 30.51 -27.91
CA GLY A 40 -17.14 29.96 -27.49
C GLY A 40 -16.72 30.35 -26.07
N ASP A 41 -17.57 31.05 -25.31
CA ASP A 41 -17.39 31.22 -23.87
C ASP A 41 -17.62 29.87 -23.17
N LEU A 42 -17.04 29.71 -21.98
CA LEU A 42 -17.16 28.52 -21.16
C LEU A 42 -17.79 28.89 -19.82
N THR A 43 -18.64 28.02 -19.28
CA THR A 43 -18.86 28.00 -17.83
C THR A 43 -17.99 26.89 -17.26
N CYS A 44 -17.17 27.24 -16.28
CA CYS A 44 -16.22 26.33 -15.65
C CYS A 44 -16.46 26.24 -14.15
N THR A 45 -16.05 25.13 -13.55
CA THR A 45 -16.01 24.95 -12.09
C THR A 45 -14.58 24.67 -11.64
N SER A 46 -14.21 25.16 -10.46
CA SER A 46 -12.92 24.84 -9.84
C SER A 46 -13.13 23.87 -8.69
N LYS A 47 -12.20 22.92 -8.50
CA LYS A 47 -12.18 22.10 -7.29
C LYS A 47 -12.00 22.92 -5.99
N TYR A 48 -11.47 24.14 -6.10
CA TYR A 48 -11.17 25.01 -4.95
C TYR A 48 -12.22 26.10 -4.72
N LYS A 49 -13.02 26.41 -5.72
CA LYS A 49 -14.07 27.43 -5.65
C LYS A 49 -15.38 26.73 -5.98
N ASN A 50 -16.25 26.56 -4.99
CA ASN A 50 -17.61 26.01 -5.12
C ASN A 50 -18.55 26.97 -5.90
N SER A 51 -18.04 27.59 -6.96
CA SER A 51 -18.74 28.56 -7.78
C SER A 51 -18.45 28.33 -9.25
N HIS A 52 -19.48 28.57 -10.06
CA HIS A 52 -19.38 28.51 -11.51
C HIS A 52 -18.92 29.86 -12.04
N VAL A 53 -17.88 29.85 -12.88
CA VAL A 53 -17.29 31.06 -13.45
C VAL A 53 -17.51 31.06 -14.95
N LEU A 54 -17.98 32.18 -15.48
CA LEU A 54 -18.01 32.42 -16.92
C LEU A 54 -16.61 32.83 -17.38
N VAL A 55 -16.00 32.03 -18.26
CA VAL A 55 -14.69 32.26 -18.84
C VAL A 55 -14.87 32.65 -20.31
N LYS A 56 -14.36 33.81 -20.68
CA LYS A 56 -14.48 34.32 -22.04
C LYS A 56 -13.60 33.56 -23.03
N LYS A 57 -14.08 33.42 -24.26
CA LYS A 57 -13.27 32.88 -25.36
C LYS A 57 -11.91 33.60 -25.43
N GLY A 58 -10.82 32.84 -25.49
CA GLY A 58 -9.44 33.38 -25.49
C GLY A 58 -8.80 33.55 -24.12
N ASN A 59 -9.59 33.54 -23.03
CA ASN A 59 -9.12 33.59 -21.64
C ASN A 59 -8.91 32.19 -21.03
N TYR A 60 -8.76 31.18 -21.87
CA TYR A 60 -8.42 29.83 -21.43
C TYR A 60 -7.44 29.17 -22.38
N GLU A 61 -6.70 28.19 -21.85
CA GLU A 61 -5.85 27.28 -22.59
C GLU A 61 -6.29 25.84 -22.31
N ARG A 62 -6.35 25.03 -23.35
CA ARG A 62 -6.68 23.61 -23.20
C ARG A 62 -5.46 22.87 -22.71
N ILE A 63 -5.66 22.01 -21.72
CA ILE A 63 -4.57 21.29 -21.06
C ILE A 63 -4.25 20.02 -21.83
N LEU A 64 -2.95 19.79 -22.05
CA LEU A 64 -2.46 18.65 -22.84
C LEU A 64 -1.95 17.47 -21.99
N TYR A 65 -1.98 17.57 -20.65
CA TYR A 65 -1.38 16.57 -19.74
C TYR A 65 -1.95 15.16 -19.90
N SER A 66 -3.24 15.03 -20.21
CA SER A 66 -3.92 13.75 -20.42
C SER A 66 -3.83 13.24 -21.86
N ILE A 67 -3.20 13.98 -22.77
CA ILE A 67 -3.09 13.58 -24.18
C ILE A 67 -1.89 12.65 -24.39
N GLY A 68 -2.18 11.41 -24.77
CA GLY A 68 -1.20 10.36 -25.05
C GLY A 68 -1.58 9.04 -24.40
N CYS A 69 -0.68 8.07 -24.47
CA CYS A 69 -0.83 6.82 -23.74
C CYS A 69 -0.49 7.07 -22.25
N ASN A 70 -1.42 6.74 -21.36
CA ASN A 70 -1.15 6.62 -19.93
C ASN A 70 -0.96 5.12 -19.59
N PRO A 71 0.28 4.66 -19.36
CA PRO A 71 0.53 3.25 -19.05
C PRO A 71 0.24 2.91 -17.58
N PHE A 72 -0.07 3.89 -16.73
CA PHE A 72 -0.37 3.66 -15.32
C PHE A 72 -1.81 3.17 -15.16
N SER A 73 -2.02 2.18 -14.29
CA SER A 73 -3.37 1.68 -13.98
C SER A 73 -4.20 2.76 -13.27
N GLU A 74 -5.48 2.88 -13.64
CA GLU A 74 -6.42 3.77 -12.93
C GLU A 74 -6.66 3.30 -11.48
N LEU A 75 -6.54 2.00 -11.25
CA LEU A 75 -6.56 1.36 -9.93
C LEU A 75 -5.13 1.26 -9.40
N SER A 76 -4.67 2.31 -8.72
CA SER A 76 -3.44 2.20 -7.93
C SER A 76 -3.84 1.68 -6.55
N PHE A 77 -3.43 0.45 -6.20
CA PHE A 77 -3.62 -0.08 -4.84
C PHE A 77 -3.03 0.84 -3.76
N ARG A 78 -2.01 1.65 -4.13
CA ARG A 78 -1.43 2.69 -3.26
C ARG A 78 -2.44 3.79 -2.88
N ALA A 79 -3.46 4.05 -3.68
CA ALA A 79 -4.49 5.05 -3.36
C ALA A 79 -5.33 4.63 -2.14
N LYS A 80 -5.33 3.33 -1.79
CA LYS A 80 -6.00 2.79 -0.60
C LYS A 80 -5.05 2.53 0.57
N MET A 81 -3.78 2.90 0.45
CA MET A 81 -2.79 2.74 1.51
C MET A 81 -2.52 4.07 2.22
N ARG A 82 -2.38 4.02 3.54
CA ARG A 82 -1.79 5.10 4.33
C ARG A 82 -0.36 4.73 4.71
N SER A 83 0.57 5.69 4.57
CA SER A 83 1.93 5.56 5.08
C SER A 83 1.98 6.04 6.53
N LEU A 84 2.67 5.31 7.39
CA LEU A 84 2.91 5.68 8.78
C LEU A 84 4.40 5.68 9.08
N ALA A 85 4.86 6.66 9.85
CA ALA A 85 6.24 6.77 10.28
C ALA A 85 6.42 6.02 11.60
N TYR A 86 6.67 4.71 11.52
CA TYR A 86 6.91 3.85 12.66
C TYR A 86 8.38 3.43 12.75
N ASP A 87 8.85 3.29 13.99
CA ASP A 87 10.07 2.57 14.32
C ASP A 87 9.76 1.11 14.71
N LEU A 88 10.81 0.33 14.97
CA LEU A 88 10.64 -1.05 15.42
C LEU A 88 9.96 -1.17 16.78
N GLU A 89 10.10 -0.18 17.67
CA GLU A 89 9.45 -0.18 18.98
C GLU A 89 7.93 -0.23 18.82
N ILE A 90 7.36 0.66 18.02
CA ILE A 90 5.92 0.69 17.76
C ILE A 90 5.46 -0.61 17.08
N ILE A 91 6.20 -1.09 16.08
CA ILE A 91 5.84 -2.33 15.36
C ILE A 91 5.86 -3.53 16.30
N LEU A 92 6.91 -3.68 17.12
CA LEU A 92 7.04 -4.77 18.09
C LEU A 92 5.96 -4.70 19.16
N MET A 93 5.64 -3.51 19.67
CA MET A 93 4.56 -3.31 20.63
C MET A 93 3.21 -3.79 20.10
N LYS A 94 2.91 -3.52 18.82
CA LYS A 94 1.67 -3.99 18.19
C LYS A 94 1.66 -5.51 18.06
N VAL A 95 2.71 -6.08 17.47
CA VAL A 95 2.75 -7.52 17.19
C VAL A 95 2.79 -8.36 18.47
N GLN A 96 3.42 -7.86 19.53
CA GLN A 96 3.50 -8.55 20.83
C GLN A 96 2.33 -8.19 21.75
N HIS A 97 1.33 -7.46 21.26
CA HIS A 97 0.14 -7.15 22.04
C HIS A 97 -0.58 -8.44 22.42
N LYS A 98 -1.10 -8.50 23.65
CA LYS A 98 -1.80 -9.70 24.12
C LYS A 98 -3.08 -9.91 23.30
N PRO A 99 -3.38 -11.15 22.91
CA PRO A 99 -4.61 -11.45 22.18
C PRO A 99 -5.84 -11.02 22.97
N ARG A 100 -6.87 -10.57 22.26
CA ARG A 100 -8.19 -10.31 22.85
C ARG A 100 -9.05 -11.55 22.72
N VAL A 101 -9.88 -11.86 23.71
CA VAL A 101 -10.84 -12.97 23.61
C VAL A 101 -12.17 -12.41 23.14
N ILE A 102 -12.61 -12.80 21.95
CA ILE A 102 -13.89 -12.40 21.35
C ILE A 102 -14.65 -13.67 20.98
N ASN A 103 -15.87 -13.84 21.47
CA ASN A 103 -16.68 -15.05 21.24
C ASN A 103 -15.94 -16.37 21.57
N GLY A 104 -15.05 -16.35 22.57
CA GLY A 104 -14.24 -17.51 22.97
C GLY A 104 -13.01 -17.79 22.09
N ILE A 105 -12.71 -16.92 21.12
CA ILE A 105 -11.59 -17.04 20.19
C ILE A 105 -10.53 -15.99 20.53
N ASN A 106 -9.27 -16.40 20.54
CA ASN A 106 -8.14 -15.47 20.67
C ASN A 106 -7.95 -14.73 19.34
N VAL A 107 -8.15 -13.42 19.37
CA VAL A 107 -7.92 -12.50 18.27
C VAL A 107 -6.58 -11.82 18.48
N GLU A 108 -5.63 -12.19 17.64
CA GLU A 108 -4.28 -11.62 17.61
C GLU A 108 -4.31 -10.19 17.04
N GLU A 109 -3.31 -9.37 17.36
CA GLU A 109 -3.17 -8.07 16.68
C GLU A 109 -2.78 -8.27 15.20
N VAL A 110 -1.88 -9.23 14.93
CA VAL A 110 -1.32 -9.47 13.59
C VAL A 110 -1.41 -10.94 13.20
N ASN A 111 -2.07 -11.20 12.08
CA ASN A 111 -2.03 -12.47 11.37
C ASN A 111 -0.87 -12.48 10.37
N PHE A 112 0.14 -13.29 10.65
CA PHE A 112 1.27 -13.51 9.74
C PHE A 112 0.92 -14.39 8.54
N ASN A 113 -0.20 -15.11 8.58
CA ASN A 113 -0.68 -15.99 7.53
C ASN A 113 -1.90 -15.34 6.88
N ALA A 114 -1.69 -14.14 6.32
CA ALA A 114 -2.74 -13.34 5.69
C ALA A 114 -3.62 -14.19 4.77
N THR A 115 -4.92 -13.89 4.74
CA THR A 115 -5.89 -14.64 3.95
C THR A 115 -6.59 -13.77 2.91
N ALA A 116 -6.92 -14.39 1.77
CA ALA A 116 -7.83 -13.86 0.76
C ALA A 116 -8.70 -15.02 0.27
N PHE A 117 -10.01 -14.80 0.14
CA PHE A 117 -11.01 -15.81 -0.23
C PHE A 117 -10.94 -17.06 0.65
N GLY A 118 -10.72 -16.86 1.96
CA GLY A 118 -10.56 -17.94 2.93
C GLY A 118 -9.28 -18.78 2.77
N LYS A 119 -8.35 -18.40 1.89
CA LYS A 119 -7.09 -19.11 1.65
C LYS A 119 -5.91 -18.29 2.12
N VAL A 120 -4.94 -18.94 2.76
CA VAL A 120 -3.67 -18.32 3.13
C VAL A 120 -2.88 -17.96 1.87
N ILE A 121 -2.51 -16.69 1.75
CA ILE A 121 -1.74 -16.17 0.60
C ILE A 121 -0.24 -16.09 0.87
N GLN A 122 0.16 -16.08 2.15
CA GLN A 122 1.56 -16.10 2.54
C GLN A 122 2.19 -17.49 2.38
N ARG A 123 3.50 -17.52 2.20
CA ARG A 123 4.29 -18.75 2.28
C ARG A 123 4.75 -19.01 3.72
N ASP A 124 5.24 -20.22 3.95
CA ASP A 124 5.89 -20.57 5.22
C ASP A 124 7.17 -19.76 5.47
N TYR A 125 7.64 -19.79 6.71
CA TYR A 125 8.90 -19.16 7.07
C TYR A 125 10.09 -19.96 6.52
N VAL A 126 10.88 -19.35 5.63
CA VAL A 126 11.95 -20.03 4.87
C VAL A 126 13.35 -19.44 5.08
N TRP A 127 13.46 -18.30 5.76
CA TRP A 127 14.74 -17.66 6.03
C TRP A 127 15.61 -18.52 6.94
N LYS A 128 16.84 -18.81 6.51
CA LYS A 128 17.83 -19.54 7.31
C LYS A 128 18.58 -18.58 8.23
N LEU A 129 19.35 -19.11 9.17
CA LEU A 129 20.12 -18.30 10.13
C LEU A 129 20.97 -17.21 9.44
N LYS A 130 21.58 -17.53 8.30
CA LYS A 130 22.37 -16.57 7.51
C LYS A 130 21.53 -15.40 6.99
N ASP A 131 20.30 -15.64 6.55
CA ASP A 131 19.39 -14.58 6.07
C ASP A 131 18.93 -13.71 7.24
N GLN A 132 18.67 -14.37 8.38
CA GLN A 132 18.27 -13.72 9.62
C GLN A 132 19.37 -12.77 10.14
N GLN A 133 20.59 -13.25 10.26
CA GLN A 133 21.75 -12.47 10.70
C GLN A 133 22.05 -11.30 9.76
N LYS A 134 21.91 -11.47 8.44
CA LYS A 134 22.05 -10.38 7.47
C LYS A 134 21.05 -9.25 7.68
N LEU A 135 19.80 -9.57 8.04
CA LEU A 135 18.81 -8.54 8.37
C LEU A 135 19.20 -7.80 9.65
N ILE A 136 19.63 -8.51 10.69
CA ILE A 136 20.07 -7.88 11.94
C ILE A 136 21.27 -6.97 11.70
N LYS A 137 22.25 -7.42 10.91
CA LYS A 137 23.37 -6.59 10.45
C LYS A 137 22.89 -5.33 9.76
N SER A 138 21.96 -5.45 8.82
CA SER A 138 21.41 -4.29 8.08
C SER A 138 20.78 -3.26 9.02
N ILE A 139 20.08 -3.70 10.07
CA ILE A 139 19.52 -2.81 11.10
C ILE A 139 20.63 -2.11 11.89
N CYS A 140 21.65 -2.86 12.31
CA CYS A 140 22.80 -2.31 13.05
C CYS A 140 23.64 -1.33 12.21
N GLU A 141 23.66 -1.50 10.89
CA GLU A 141 24.33 -0.63 9.91
C GLU A 141 23.42 0.51 9.38
N ASP A 142 22.24 0.70 9.98
CA ASP A 142 21.26 1.72 9.59
C ASP A 142 20.81 1.64 8.11
N SER A 143 20.87 0.46 7.52
CA SER A 143 20.45 0.19 6.15
C SER A 143 18.94 -0.01 6.04
N ASN A 144 18.34 0.42 4.92
CA ASN A 144 16.91 0.28 4.71
C ASN A 144 16.50 -1.21 4.64
N ILE A 145 15.52 -1.61 5.46
CA ILE A 145 15.05 -3.02 5.50
C ILE A 145 13.81 -3.28 4.64
N GLY A 146 13.39 -2.28 3.85
CA GLY A 146 12.27 -2.35 2.92
C GLY A 146 10.94 -1.99 3.57
N THR A 147 9.89 -2.65 3.10
CA THR A 147 8.50 -2.25 3.36
C THR A 147 7.75 -3.31 4.17
N PHE A 148 6.84 -2.86 5.03
CA PHE A 148 5.81 -3.67 5.65
C PHE A 148 4.45 -3.16 5.18
N ILE A 149 3.59 -4.10 4.77
CA ILE A 149 2.23 -3.79 4.33
C ILE A 149 1.28 -4.61 5.15
N PHE A 150 0.30 -3.96 5.76
CA PHE A 150 -0.76 -4.58 6.54
C PHE A 150 -2.12 -4.23 5.97
N ARG A 151 -3.05 -5.19 5.99
CA ARG A 151 -4.47 -4.92 5.77
C ARG A 151 -5.18 -4.88 7.10
N LEU A 152 -5.91 -3.80 7.37
CA LEU A 152 -6.72 -3.68 8.58
C LEU A 152 -8.02 -4.46 8.46
N ARG A 153 -8.52 -4.96 9.59
CA ARG A 153 -9.84 -5.57 9.75
C ARG A 153 -10.65 -4.78 10.77
N SER A 154 -11.89 -4.44 10.42
CA SER A 154 -12.77 -3.72 11.35
C SER A 154 -13.28 -4.64 12.46
N ASP A 155 -13.73 -4.05 13.57
CA ASP A 155 -14.35 -4.80 14.67
C ASP A 155 -15.56 -5.62 14.20
N GLU A 156 -16.36 -5.10 13.25
CA GLU A 156 -17.50 -5.82 12.68
C GLU A 156 -17.07 -7.08 11.94
N TRP A 157 -15.98 -7.00 11.15
CA TRP A 157 -15.44 -8.17 10.46
C TRP A 157 -14.95 -9.21 11.48
N ILE A 158 -14.23 -8.78 12.52
CA ILE A 158 -13.73 -9.67 13.58
C ILE A 158 -14.90 -10.38 14.28
N ASP A 159 -15.94 -9.65 14.65
CA ASP A 159 -17.11 -10.22 15.32
C ASP A 159 -17.87 -11.21 14.42
N GLU A 160 -18.06 -10.87 13.14
CA GLU A 160 -18.67 -11.79 12.16
C GLU A 160 -17.86 -13.08 12.01
N GLN A 161 -16.55 -12.98 11.81
CA GLN A 161 -15.69 -14.14 11.61
C GLN A 161 -15.68 -15.04 12.85
N THR A 162 -15.56 -14.44 14.04
CA THR A 162 -15.52 -15.22 15.29
C THR A 162 -16.86 -15.87 15.62
N LYS A 163 -18.00 -15.22 15.35
CA LYS A 163 -19.34 -15.84 15.46
C LYS A 163 -19.53 -17.04 14.53
N ASN A 164 -18.91 -16.98 13.35
CA ASN A 164 -18.89 -18.09 12.39
C ASN A 164 -17.87 -19.19 12.75
N GLY A 165 -17.21 -19.09 13.91
CA GLY A 165 -16.25 -20.08 14.40
C GLY A 165 -14.89 -20.03 13.71
N ASN A 166 -14.58 -18.98 12.95
CA ASN A 166 -13.25 -18.82 12.36
C ASN A 166 -12.24 -18.49 13.45
N THR A 167 -11.22 -19.34 13.59
CA THR A 167 -10.15 -19.21 14.59
C THR A 167 -8.91 -18.49 14.07
N ASN A 168 -8.82 -18.24 12.76
CA ASN A 168 -7.70 -17.52 12.14
C ASN A 168 -8.10 -16.05 11.91
N VAL A 169 -8.25 -15.31 13.01
CA VAL A 169 -8.79 -13.95 13.03
C VAL A 169 -7.80 -13.02 13.73
N ALA A 170 -7.48 -11.89 13.11
CA ALA A 170 -6.63 -10.85 13.67
C ALA A 170 -7.02 -9.47 13.15
N TYR A 171 -6.65 -8.43 13.90
CA TYR A 171 -6.92 -7.04 13.52
C TYR A 171 -6.15 -6.58 12.28
N GLN A 172 -5.00 -7.19 12.00
CA GLN A 172 -4.16 -6.85 10.86
C GLN A 172 -3.65 -8.11 10.16
N ASP A 173 -3.80 -8.19 8.84
CA ASP A 173 -3.17 -9.21 8.00
C ASP A 173 -1.82 -8.69 7.47
N CYS A 174 -0.72 -9.40 7.70
CA CYS A 174 0.59 -9.06 7.14
C CYS A 174 0.65 -9.45 5.64
N ILE A 175 0.57 -8.46 4.75
CA ILE A 175 0.60 -8.62 3.29
C ILE A 175 2.04 -8.66 2.77
N ASP A 176 2.94 -7.87 3.35
CA ASP A 176 4.38 -7.89 3.02
C ASP A 176 5.26 -7.72 4.25
N GLY A 177 6.48 -8.27 4.17
CA GLY A 177 7.49 -8.18 5.23
C GLY A 177 7.43 -9.30 6.27
N GLN A 178 6.59 -10.33 6.08
CA GLN A 178 6.38 -11.44 7.01
C GLN A 178 7.69 -12.08 7.50
N GLN A 179 8.62 -12.40 6.60
CA GLN A 179 9.90 -13.05 6.93
C GLN A 179 10.82 -12.11 7.74
N ARG A 180 10.85 -10.83 7.37
CA ARG A 180 11.62 -9.80 8.07
C ARG A 180 11.10 -9.58 9.47
N LEU A 181 9.79 -9.39 9.61
CA LEU A 181 9.16 -9.11 10.90
C LEU A 181 9.28 -10.30 11.84
N LYS A 182 9.03 -11.52 11.36
CA LYS A 182 9.29 -12.75 12.14
C LYS A 182 10.75 -12.82 12.59
N THR A 183 11.71 -12.53 11.72
CA THR A 183 13.13 -12.50 12.08
C THR A 183 13.45 -11.49 13.19
N ILE A 184 12.93 -10.27 13.08
CA ILE A 184 13.15 -9.20 14.06
C ILE A 184 12.60 -9.61 15.43
N ILE A 185 11.39 -10.18 15.47
CA ILE A 185 10.77 -10.67 16.71
C ILE A 185 11.61 -11.78 17.34
N ARG A 186 12.06 -12.74 16.53
CA ARG A 186 12.88 -13.87 17.01
C ARG A 186 14.23 -13.39 17.57
N PHE A 187 14.86 -12.41 16.94
CA PHE A 187 16.11 -11.81 17.46
C PHE A 187 15.87 -11.06 18.78
N PHE A 188 14.83 -10.23 18.81
CA PHE A 188 14.42 -9.49 20.01
C PHE A 188 14.10 -10.42 21.19
N ASN A 189 13.54 -11.59 20.92
CA ASN A 189 13.26 -12.65 21.88
C ASN A 189 14.48 -13.53 22.23
N ASN A 190 15.67 -13.23 21.70
CA ASN A 190 16.91 -13.98 21.92
C ASN A 190 16.89 -15.42 21.39
N GLU A 191 16.15 -15.70 20.33
CA GLU A 191 16.09 -17.05 19.74
C GLU A 191 17.33 -17.39 18.90
N PHE A 192 18.08 -16.39 18.43
CA PHE A 192 19.32 -16.57 17.68
C PHE A 192 20.25 -15.37 17.85
N PRO A 193 21.58 -15.54 17.73
CA PRO A 193 22.53 -14.44 17.81
C PRO A 193 22.79 -13.76 16.46
N ASP A 194 23.37 -12.56 16.48
CA ASP A 194 23.90 -11.89 15.30
C ASP A 194 25.08 -12.66 14.66
N GLU A 195 25.68 -12.10 13.60
CA GLU A 195 26.82 -12.74 12.92
C GLU A 195 28.09 -12.87 13.79
N ASN A 196 28.16 -12.14 14.91
CA ASN A 196 29.26 -12.15 15.87
C ASN A 196 28.96 -13.04 17.09
N GLY A 197 27.80 -13.72 17.13
CA GLY A 197 27.41 -14.55 18.27
C GLY A 197 26.74 -13.79 19.42
N ILE A 198 26.35 -12.53 19.22
CA ILE A 198 25.76 -11.66 20.25
C ILE A 198 24.24 -11.71 20.19
N TYR A 199 23.57 -11.97 21.32
CA TYR A 199 22.11 -11.91 21.41
C TYR A 199 21.62 -10.49 21.72
N TYR A 200 20.36 -10.19 21.41
CA TYR A 200 19.75 -8.88 21.69
C TYR A 200 19.88 -8.46 23.18
N LYS A 201 19.67 -9.39 24.11
CA LYS A 201 19.83 -9.16 25.56
C LYS A 201 21.26 -8.79 25.97
N ASP A 202 22.24 -9.16 25.16
CA ASP A 202 23.66 -8.90 25.40
C ASP A 202 24.11 -7.56 24.76
N PHE A 203 23.23 -6.89 24.01
CA PHE A 203 23.47 -5.51 23.56
C PHE A 203 23.48 -4.55 24.76
N SER A 204 24.34 -3.53 24.71
CA SER A 204 24.27 -2.41 25.65
C SER A 204 22.90 -1.72 25.58
N ASP A 205 22.47 -1.09 26.68
CA ASP A 205 21.21 -0.34 26.74
C ASP A 205 21.08 0.68 25.61
N ASN A 206 22.18 1.33 25.24
CA ASN A 206 22.21 2.27 24.13
C ASN A 206 21.97 1.57 22.77
N ALA A 207 22.58 0.41 22.56
CA ALA A 207 22.38 -0.38 21.35
C ALA A 207 20.96 -0.95 21.27
N GLN A 208 20.40 -1.47 22.37
CA GLN A 208 18.99 -1.88 22.43
C GLN A 208 18.04 -0.74 22.09
N LYS A 209 18.29 0.45 22.66
CA LYS A 209 17.49 1.65 22.38
C LYS A 209 17.58 2.08 20.91
N LYS A 210 18.78 2.03 20.31
CA LYS A 210 18.96 2.30 18.87
C LYS A 210 18.24 1.28 18.00
N PHE A 211 18.34 0.00 18.31
CA PHE A 211 17.64 -1.06 17.60
C PHE A 211 16.13 -0.83 17.62
N LYS A 212 15.54 -0.57 18.79
CA LYS A 212 14.11 -0.27 18.93
C LYS A 212 13.67 0.98 18.15
N ARG A 213 14.50 2.03 18.15
CA ARG A 213 14.20 3.29 17.45
C ARG A 213 14.54 3.27 15.95
N PHE A 214 15.00 2.13 15.43
CA PHE A 214 15.28 1.99 14.02
C PHE A 214 14.01 2.27 13.20
N ASN A 215 14.10 3.22 12.27
CA ASN A 215 12.97 3.70 11.47
C ASN A 215 13.31 3.80 9.97
N ASN A 216 14.44 3.23 9.52
CA ASN A 216 14.79 3.14 8.10
C ASN A 216 14.02 1.99 7.42
N LEU A 217 12.70 2.13 7.40
CA LEU A 217 11.72 1.20 6.84
C LEU A 217 10.51 1.99 6.35
N ALA A 218 9.69 1.38 5.50
CA ALA A 218 8.37 1.91 5.15
C ALA A 218 7.28 1.04 5.77
N TYR A 219 6.24 1.67 6.33
CA TYR A 219 5.10 0.97 6.91
C TYR A 219 3.80 1.50 6.27
N PHE A 220 3.03 0.61 5.67
CA PHE A 220 1.76 0.93 5.03
C PHE A 220 0.61 0.13 5.62
N GLU A 221 -0.54 0.77 5.75
CA GLU A 221 -1.80 0.12 6.09
C GLU A 221 -2.82 0.33 4.98
N MET A 222 -3.40 -0.78 4.52
CA MET A 222 -4.59 -0.80 3.69
C MET A 222 -5.81 -0.64 4.61
N LYS A 223 -6.79 0.15 4.17
CA LYS A 223 -8.01 0.45 4.94
C LYS A 223 -8.83 -0.80 5.26
N GLU A 224 -9.71 -0.70 6.25
CA GLU A 224 -10.58 -1.80 6.69
C GLU A 224 -11.57 -2.29 5.61
N ASP A 225 -11.97 -1.40 4.69
CA ASP A 225 -12.83 -1.70 3.54
C ASP A 225 -12.06 -2.30 2.35
N THR A 226 -10.78 -2.61 2.52
CA THR A 226 -9.97 -3.30 1.50
C THR A 226 -10.56 -4.67 1.24
N THR A 227 -10.81 -4.99 -0.03
CA THR A 227 -11.34 -6.29 -0.46
C THR A 227 -10.25 -7.36 -0.53
N ASP A 228 -10.66 -8.63 -0.62
CA ASP A 228 -9.73 -9.75 -0.81
C ASP A 228 -8.97 -9.66 -2.14
N MET A 229 -9.63 -9.19 -3.22
CA MET A 229 -8.98 -8.92 -4.50
C MET A 229 -7.86 -7.88 -4.35
N GLU A 230 -8.13 -6.78 -3.64
CA GLU A 230 -7.16 -5.69 -3.47
C GLU A 230 -5.98 -6.11 -2.60
N ALA A 231 -6.24 -6.89 -1.54
CA ALA A 231 -5.19 -7.47 -0.72
C ALA A 231 -4.30 -8.43 -1.52
N LEU A 232 -4.90 -9.27 -2.38
CA LEU A 232 -4.18 -10.18 -3.27
C LEU A 232 -3.38 -9.41 -4.34
N ASP A 233 -3.92 -8.31 -4.87
CA ASP A 233 -3.21 -7.44 -5.80
C ASP A 233 -2.01 -6.76 -5.15
N ALA A 234 -2.18 -6.24 -3.93
CA ALA A 234 -1.07 -5.67 -3.17
C ALA A 234 0.03 -6.73 -2.95
N PHE A 235 -0.36 -7.95 -2.54
CA PHE A 235 0.56 -9.08 -2.36
C PHE A 235 1.32 -9.42 -3.65
N LEU A 236 0.63 -9.57 -4.78
CA LEU A 236 1.25 -9.92 -6.05
C LEU A 236 2.20 -8.80 -6.53
N ASN A 237 1.77 -7.54 -6.45
CA ASN A 237 2.57 -6.41 -6.95
C ASN A 237 3.91 -6.24 -6.23
N VAL A 238 3.96 -6.46 -4.91
CA VAL A 238 5.22 -6.35 -4.16
C VAL A 238 6.12 -7.59 -4.31
N ASN A 239 5.53 -8.78 -4.48
CA ASN A 239 6.28 -10.03 -4.61
C ASN A 239 6.74 -10.34 -6.04
N ILE A 240 6.22 -9.65 -7.07
CA ILE A 240 6.70 -9.77 -8.47
C ILE A 240 8.01 -9.00 -8.68
N ALA A 241 8.20 -7.86 -8.00
CA ALA A 241 9.37 -6.99 -8.19
C ALA A 241 10.49 -7.20 -7.14
N GLY A 242 10.22 -7.90 -6.03
CA GLY A 242 11.14 -8.12 -4.91
C GLY A 242 11.90 -9.46 -4.94
N VAL A 243 12.54 -9.83 -3.81
CA VAL A 243 13.20 -11.15 -3.64
C VAL A 243 12.15 -12.25 -3.87
N PRO A 244 12.28 -13.04 -4.96
CA PRO A 244 11.15 -13.78 -5.49
C PRO A 244 10.65 -14.83 -4.50
N GLN A 245 9.34 -14.84 -4.30
CA GLN A 245 8.67 -16.09 -3.94
C GLN A 245 8.84 -17.08 -5.08
N THR A 246 8.78 -18.37 -4.78
CA THR A 246 8.92 -19.38 -5.84
C THR A 246 7.86 -19.13 -6.91
N GLU A 247 8.25 -19.24 -8.18
CA GLU A 247 7.33 -19.02 -9.31
C GLU A 247 6.04 -19.82 -9.15
N LYS A 248 6.14 -21.05 -8.62
CA LYS A 248 5.01 -21.92 -8.28
C LYS A 248 4.01 -21.29 -7.30
N HIS A 249 4.48 -20.58 -6.26
CA HIS A 249 3.58 -19.93 -5.31
C HIS A 249 2.91 -18.71 -5.93
N ILE A 250 3.65 -17.91 -6.69
CA ILE A 250 3.07 -16.77 -7.42
C ILE A 250 2.00 -17.25 -8.40
N GLU A 251 2.25 -18.33 -9.14
CA GLU A 251 1.29 -18.90 -10.08
C GLU A 251 0.02 -19.40 -9.39
N LYS A 252 0.16 -20.03 -8.20
CA LYS A 252 -0.98 -20.41 -7.36
C LYS A 252 -1.83 -19.19 -6.97
N MET A 253 -1.20 -18.07 -6.64
CA MET A 253 -1.88 -16.83 -6.26
C MET A 253 -2.53 -16.12 -7.45
N LYS A 254 -1.90 -16.15 -8.64
CA LYS A 254 -2.52 -15.67 -9.89
C LYS A 254 -3.77 -16.47 -10.23
N LYS A 255 -3.69 -17.80 -10.16
CA LYS A 255 -4.86 -18.67 -10.37
C LYS A 255 -5.98 -18.37 -9.37
N LEU A 256 -5.63 -18.17 -8.09
CA LEU A 256 -6.61 -17.76 -7.08
C LEU A 256 -7.32 -16.45 -7.47
N LYS A 257 -6.58 -15.48 -8.02
CA LYS A 257 -7.14 -14.22 -8.51
C LYS A 257 -8.08 -14.46 -9.69
N GLU A 258 -7.67 -15.25 -10.68
CA GLU A 258 -8.46 -15.57 -11.88
C GLU A 258 -9.78 -16.28 -11.54
N ASP A 259 -9.75 -17.25 -10.61
CA ASP A 259 -10.94 -17.99 -10.16
C ASP A 259 -11.98 -17.08 -9.44
N ASN A 260 -11.60 -15.86 -9.05
CA ASN A 260 -12.44 -14.92 -8.28
C ASN A 260 -12.55 -13.52 -8.93
N SER A 261 -12.14 -13.38 -10.20
CA SER A 261 -12.31 -12.16 -11.03
C SER A 261 -13.59 -12.23 -11.86
#